data_AF-A0A914C314-F1
#
_entry.id   AF-A0A914C314-F1
#
_cell.length_a   1.000
_cell.length_b   1.000
_cell.length_c   1.000
_cell.angle_alpha   90.00
_cell.angle_beta   90.00
_cell.angle_gamma   90.00
#
_symmetry.space_group_name_H-M   'P 1'
#
loop_
_entity.id
_entity.type
_entity.pdbx_description
1 polymer ?
#
loop_
_entity_poly.entity_id
_entity_poly.type
_entity_poly.pdbx_seq_one_letter_code
_entity_poly.pdbx_strand_id
1 'polypeptide(L)'
;MASIGEKKVKGVCSLYIIDVKPGSKAYRYDVDIIRTDTNRSLTKGVDDGIRYINKQICLEVMQVAYNITRDFGDPNMAYAYDQRAILFTSKPISIPNGLIQISSNVVSENVRNLTRGSDFNVTITKTVTSHEIDLTDYSQYSQQRPTLKEDRSVRTCLEMILKMDAIQRKEYVSVGLSSLFEVKDKQSVDQGLVLKSGLSQGVRIVENDGSPKAAVVLDVKRSLFYEAQPLIKSIEEVFKKYAQESAKKILNNLYEGVRISVNYTQAARHFPIRQFTNKPIKDIKFTLDSGKEVSIPEYYWNKYRIKLKHVNMPGVIPDVTLAQGKFLVYPSELLTIVANQRVPVEKMSAELSSIVLKVNTVQPEERFRKIDETMKKLRLIHSQNSFLEQFGVSIDPKSNTVEMNVLRKPDISMGGKKVIPDEKTRWRTRDFTYTQGAEIKKWAILYHESRKDLVLNFKGILQEYAKQKGVKLGNPQPLKLSDENNLNEWDKHFKFLAESKAEFVLFIGSKKDGTSSLSEGINYHHRLKLFESLYKVLTQHVASETVDACLNGKRDPRGNIIMMKNGKPLKDTATLETKIWS
;
A
#
# COMPACT_ATOMS: atom_id res chain seq x y z
N MET A 1 -21.84 -7.72 -43.05
CA MET A 1 -20.94 -7.26 -41.96
C MET A 1 -20.62 -5.78 -42.15
N ALA A 2 -21.60 -4.90 -41.87
CA ALA A 2 -21.41 -3.46 -42.02
C ALA A 2 -20.57 -2.95 -40.84
N SER A 3 -19.41 -2.34 -41.15
CA SER A 3 -18.55 -1.66 -40.20
C SER A 3 -19.35 -0.58 -39.46
N ILE A 4 -19.74 -0.84 -38.21
CA ILE A 4 -20.12 0.26 -37.32
C ILE A 4 -18.83 1.05 -37.09
N GLY A 5 -18.86 2.36 -37.35
CA GLY A 5 -17.69 3.24 -37.41
C GLY A 5 -16.87 3.27 -36.12
N GLU A 6 -16.05 2.25 -35.92
CA GLU A 6 -15.02 2.20 -34.90
C GLU A 6 -13.90 3.12 -35.36
N LYS A 7 -13.81 4.29 -34.71
CA LYS A 7 -12.66 5.16 -34.89
C LYS A 7 -11.48 4.45 -34.25
N LYS A 8 -10.58 3.91 -35.09
CA LYS A 8 -9.26 3.45 -34.65
C LYS A 8 -8.43 4.66 -34.24
N VAL A 9 -7.85 4.60 -33.06
CA VAL A 9 -6.93 5.62 -32.55
C VAL A 9 -5.67 4.95 -32.04
N LYS A 10 -4.53 5.61 -32.22
CA LYS A 10 -3.29 5.19 -31.57
C LYS A 10 -3.28 5.71 -30.13
N GLY A 11 -2.97 4.83 -29.20
CA GLY A 11 -2.75 5.14 -27.80
C GLY A 11 -1.37 4.72 -27.35
N VAL A 12 -1.04 5.11 -26.12
CA VAL A 12 0.13 4.62 -25.41
C VAL A 12 -0.31 3.87 -24.15
N CYS A 13 0.38 2.78 -23.83
CA CYS A 13 0.18 2.01 -22.62
C CYS A 13 1.49 1.94 -21.82
N SER A 14 1.43 1.65 -20.52
CA SER A 14 2.64 1.60 -19.69
C SER A 14 3.32 0.23 -19.73
N LEU A 15 3.31 -0.37 -20.91
CA LEU A 15 3.65 -1.76 -21.17
C LEU A 15 4.70 -1.79 -22.29
N TYR A 16 5.84 -2.43 -22.04
CA TYR A 16 6.97 -2.46 -22.97
C TYR A 16 7.37 -3.92 -23.22
N ILE A 17 7.47 -4.31 -24.48
CA ILE A 17 7.89 -5.66 -24.89
C ILE A 17 9.33 -5.90 -24.41
N ILE A 18 9.52 -7.08 -23.85
CA ILE A 18 10.83 -7.62 -23.50
C ILE A 18 11.25 -8.55 -24.62
N ASP A 19 12.28 -8.15 -25.35
CA ASP A 19 12.90 -9.01 -26.35
C ASP A 19 13.93 -9.91 -25.66
N VAL A 20 13.81 -11.22 -25.91
CA VAL A 20 14.70 -12.24 -25.39
C VAL A 20 15.39 -12.90 -26.58
N LYS A 21 16.72 -12.93 -26.56
CA LYS A 21 17.52 -13.56 -27.62
C LYS A 21 17.20 -15.06 -27.70
N PRO A 22 16.99 -15.62 -28.90
CA PRO A 22 16.79 -17.07 -29.06
C PRO A 22 17.91 -17.88 -28.41
N GLY A 23 17.52 -18.91 -27.65
CA GLY A 23 18.44 -19.77 -26.90
C GLY A 23 18.90 -19.21 -25.55
N SER A 24 18.44 -18.02 -25.13
CA SER A 24 18.69 -17.50 -23.79
C SER A 24 18.05 -18.39 -22.73
N LYS A 25 18.87 -18.88 -21.80
CA LYS A 25 18.46 -19.70 -20.67
C LYS A 25 18.79 -19.02 -19.34
N ALA A 26 18.04 -19.37 -18.31
CA ALA A 26 18.34 -19.03 -16.93
C ALA A 26 18.34 -20.29 -16.06
N TYR A 27 19.20 -20.31 -15.06
CA TYR A 27 19.37 -21.43 -14.14
C TYR A 27 18.93 -21.02 -12.73
N ARG A 28 17.91 -21.69 -12.19
CA ARG A 28 17.31 -21.39 -10.89
C ARG A 28 17.94 -22.21 -9.77
N TYR A 29 18.21 -21.54 -8.66
CA TYR A 29 18.75 -22.09 -7.43
C TYR A 29 18.03 -21.57 -6.20
N ASP A 30 17.99 -22.40 -5.17
CA ASP A 30 17.60 -22.04 -3.81
C ASP A 30 18.85 -21.64 -3.01
N VAL A 31 18.76 -20.53 -2.28
CA VAL A 31 19.87 -19.94 -1.51
C VAL A 31 19.56 -19.95 -0.01
N ASP A 32 20.52 -20.40 0.78
CA ASP A 32 20.53 -20.20 2.22
C ASP A 32 21.82 -19.52 2.67
N ILE A 33 21.69 -18.42 3.40
CA ILE A 33 22.82 -17.68 3.99
C ILE A 33 22.70 -17.80 5.49
N ILE A 34 23.60 -18.56 6.11
CA ILE A 34 23.58 -18.89 7.52
C ILE A 34 24.75 -18.21 8.21
N ARG A 35 24.47 -17.53 9.34
CA ARG A 35 25.52 -17.06 10.24
C ARG A 35 26.10 -18.20 11.06
N THR A 36 27.42 -18.33 11.10
CA THR A 36 28.10 -19.43 11.80
C THR A 36 27.99 -19.32 13.32
N ASP A 37 27.93 -18.11 13.87
CA ASP A 37 27.89 -17.87 15.32
C ASP A 37 26.58 -18.28 16.00
N THR A 38 25.48 -18.21 15.26
CA THR A 38 24.11 -18.40 15.77
C THR A 38 23.38 -19.53 15.06
N ASN A 39 23.96 -20.07 13.98
CA ASN A 39 23.34 -21.03 13.07
C ASN A 39 21.96 -20.58 12.57
N ARG A 40 21.76 -19.27 12.41
CA ARG A 40 20.50 -18.68 11.95
C ARG A 40 20.59 -18.31 10.47
N SER A 41 19.59 -18.74 9.71
CA SER A 41 19.39 -18.32 8.32
C SER A 41 18.94 -16.86 8.26
N LEU A 42 19.57 -16.08 7.38
CA LEU A 42 19.20 -14.70 7.06
C LEU A 42 18.17 -14.62 5.92
N THR A 43 17.99 -15.71 5.16
CA THR A 43 17.11 -15.77 3.99
C THR A 43 15.69 -16.22 4.35
N LYS A 44 15.54 -16.95 5.47
CA LYS A 44 14.28 -17.51 5.99
C LYS A 44 13.65 -16.65 7.11
N GLY A 45 12.39 -16.92 7.45
CA GLY A 45 11.65 -16.32 8.57
C GLY A 45 10.46 -15.44 8.17
N VAL A 46 9.84 -14.75 9.15
CA VAL A 46 8.72 -13.82 8.96
C VAL A 46 9.23 -12.38 8.75
N ASP A 47 8.46 -11.52 8.09
CA ASP A 47 8.80 -10.10 7.90
C ASP A 47 8.45 -9.29 9.16
N ASP A 48 9.39 -9.18 10.09
CA ASP A 48 9.28 -8.49 11.39
C ASP A 48 10.02 -7.12 11.40
N GLY A 49 10.27 -6.56 10.21
CA GLY A 49 11.09 -5.37 10.04
C GLY A 49 12.61 -5.61 10.11
N ILE A 50 13.12 -6.78 10.54
CA ILE A 50 14.56 -7.14 10.35
C ILE A 50 14.87 -7.40 8.89
N ARG A 51 13.83 -7.74 8.12
CA ARG A 51 13.93 -8.19 6.74
C ARG A 51 14.72 -7.24 5.88
N TYR A 52 14.56 -5.94 6.07
CA TYR A 52 15.33 -4.95 5.33
C TYR A 52 16.83 -5.09 5.58
N ILE A 53 17.23 -5.19 6.86
CA ILE A 53 18.64 -5.37 7.26
C ILE A 53 19.19 -6.68 6.70
N ASN A 54 18.45 -7.79 6.87
CA ASN A 54 18.86 -9.09 6.34
C ASN A 54 19.04 -9.05 4.83
N LYS A 55 18.13 -8.42 4.09
CA LYS A 55 18.27 -8.26 2.63
C LYS A 55 19.54 -7.52 2.23
N GLN A 56 19.93 -6.48 2.96
CA GLN A 56 21.17 -5.76 2.71
C GLN A 56 22.40 -6.64 2.99
N ILE A 57 22.39 -7.39 4.10
CA ILE A 57 23.45 -8.34 4.42
C ILE A 57 23.54 -9.42 3.34
N CYS A 58 22.42 -10.05 3.00
CA CYS A 58 22.35 -11.10 1.98
C CYS A 58 22.85 -10.61 0.62
N LEU A 59 22.47 -9.39 0.19
CA LEU A 59 22.95 -8.81 -1.06
C LEU A 59 24.48 -8.71 -1.09
N GLU A 60 25.08 -8.18 -0.03
CA GLU A 60 26.53 -8.00 0.05
C GLU A 60 27.26 -9.34 0.18
N VAL A 61 26.77 -10.24 1.03
CA VAL A 61 27.33 -11.59 1.18
C VAL A 61 27.26 -12.36 -0.15
N MET A 62 26.17 -12.24 -0.91
CA MET A 62 26.06 -12.83 -2.25
C MET A 62 27.05 -12.21 -3.25
N GLN A 63 27.27 -10.89 -3.21
CA GLN A 63 28.28 -10.22 -4.04
C GLN A 63 29.69 -10.71 -3.72
N VAL A 64 30.02 -10.88 -2.43
CA VAL A 64 31.29 -11.44 -1.99
C VAL A 64 31.42 -12.90 -2.44
N ALA A 65 30.35 -13.69 -2.33
CA ALA A 65 30.31 -15.07 -2.81
C ALA A 65 30.63 -15.16 -4.31
N TYR A 66 29.95 -14.33 -5.10
CA TYR A 66 30.13 -14.24 -6.55
C TYR A 66 31.58 -13.87 -6.92
N ASN A 67 32.16 -12.86 -6.25
CA ASN A 67 33.52 -12.40 -6.55
C ASN A 67 34.60 -13.43 -6.14
N ILE A 68 34.52 -14.01 -4.94
CA ILE A 68 35.55 -14.95 -4.43
C ILE A 68 35.57 -16.25 -5.25
N THR A 69 34.42 -16.67 -5.76
CA THR A 69 34.30 -17.86 -6.62
C THR A 69 34.63 -17.58 -8.08
N ARG A 70 35.12 -16.37 -8.41
CA ARG A 70 35.40 -15.92 -9.79
C ARG A 70 34.16 -16.08 -10.66
N ASP A 71 33.13 -15.32 -10.29
CA ASP A 71 31.84 -15.26 -10.99
C ASP A 71 31.12 -16.63 -10.97
N PHE A 72 31.13 -17.29 -9.79
CA PHE A 72 30.65 -18.66 -9.58
C PHE A 72 31.22 -19.70 -10.58
N GLY A 73 32.44 -19.44 -11.09
CA GLY A 73 33.18 -20.32 -11.98
C GLY A 73 33.12 -19.96 -13.46
N ASP A 74 32.40 -18.91 -13.88
CA ASP A 74 32.40 -18.44 -15.28
C ASP A 74 32.42 -16.90 -15.37
N PRO A 75 33.49 -16.29 -15.94
CA PRO A 75 33.70 -14.84 -15.95
C PRO A 75 32.66 -14.04 -16.75
N ASN A 76 31.81 -14.70 -17.54
CA ASN A 76 30.76 -14.06 -18.34
C ASN A 76 29.36 -14.33 -17.79
N MET A 77 29.23 -14.78 -16.54
CA MET A 77 27.95 -15.13 -15.94
C MET A 77 27.31 -13.97 -15.17
N ALA A 78 26.06 -13.64 -15.46
CA ALA A 78 25.24 -12.79 -14.60
C ALA A 78 24.51 -13.61 -13.54
N TYR A 79 24.12 -12.95 -12.46
CA TYR A 79 23.12 -13.46 -11.53
C TYR A 79 22.01 -12.45 -11.25
N ALA A 80 20.82 -12.94 -10.92
CA ALA A 80 19.72 -12.15 -10.40
C ALA A 80 19.27 -12.76 -9.07
N TYR A 81 19.38 -12.01 -7.98
CA TYR A 81 19.14 -12.49 -6.62
C TYR A 81 18.01 -11.69 -5.94
N ASP A 82 17.07 -12.38 -5.31
CA ASP A 82 15.91 -11.74 -4.65
C ASP A 82 16.23 -11.15 -3.26
N GLN A 83 17.52 -11.21 -2.86
CA GLN A 83 18.04 -10.85 -1.54
C GLN A 83 17.51 -11.76 -0.42
N ARG A 84 16.97 -12.92 -0.79
CA ARG A 84 16.44 -13.94 0.12
C ARG A 84 16.86 -15.32 -0.36
N ALA A 85 15.97 -16.09 -0.96
CA ALA A 85 16.17 -17.51 -1.18
C ALA A 85 16.20 -17.89 -2.66
N ILE A 86 15.98 -16.96 -3.59
CA ILE A 86 15.87 -17.27 -5.02
C ILE A 86 17.02 -16.60 -5.77
N LEU A 87 17.78 -17.41 -6.49
CA LEU A 87 18.86 -17.00 -7.37
C LEU A 87 18.59 -17.53 -8.78
N PHE A 88 18.76 -16.67 -9.77
CA PHE A 88 18.87 -17.06 -11.17
C PHE A 88 20.27 -16.72 -11.68
N THR A 89 20.85 -17.54 -12.54
CA THR A 89 22.11 -17.24 -13.24
C THR A 89 21.96 -17.43 -14.74
N SER A 90 22.75 -16.73 -15.54
CA SER A 90 22.71 -16.85 -17.01
C SER A 90 23.39 -18.11 -17.55
N LYS A 91 24.18 -18.77 -16.70
CA LYS A 91 24.90 -20.03 -16.98
C LYS A 91 24.82 -20.96 -15.77
N PRO A 92 25.04 -22.28 -15.91
CA PRO A 92 25.04 -23.17 -14.77
C PRO A 92 26.25 -22.90 -13.87
N ILE A 93 26.00 -22.82 -12.57
CA ILE A 93 27.02 -22.69 -11.52
C ILE A 93 27.93 -23.92 -11.48
N SER A 94 29.24 -23.69 -11.41
CA SER A 94 30.28 -24.72 -11.31
C SER A 94 31.04 -24.60 -9.99
N ILE A 95 30.35 -24.82 -8.87
CA ILE A 95 30.95 -24.75 -7.52
C ILE A 95 30.92 -26.12 -6.86
N PRO A 96 32.05 -26.63 -6.34
CA PRO A 96 32.09 -27.87 -5.58
C PRO A 96 31.15 -27.83 -4.37
N ASN A 97 30.25 -28.81 -4.26
CA ASN A 97 29.30 -29.00 -3.15
C ASN A 97 28.28 -27.86 -2.93
N GLY A 98 28.27 -26.81 -3.74
CA GLY A 98 27.35 -25.68 -3.61
C GLY A 98 27.48 -24.88 -2.31
N LEU A 99 28.57 -25.07 -1.54
CA LEU A 99 28.81 -24.39 -0.26
C LEU A 99 29.99 -23.42 -0.41
N ILE A 100 29.76 -22.16 -0.03
CA ILE A 100 30.77 -21.09 -0.05
C ILE A 100 30.89 -20.54 1.37
N GLN A 101 32.08 -20.60 1.93
CA GLN A 101 32.39 -20.03 3.23
C GLN A 101 32.93 -18.61 3.07
N ILE A 102 32.34 -17.65 3.77
CA ILE A 102 32.70 -16.24 3.70
C ILE A 102 33.10 -15.77 5.08
N SER A 103 34.34 -15.34 5.21
CA SER A 103 34.83 -14.75 6.45
C SER A 103 34.32 -13.31 6.64
N SER A 104 34.10 -12.92 7.89
CA SER A 104 33.67 -11.58 8.27
C SER A 104 34.67 -10.47 7.90
N ASN A 105 35.93 -10.82 7.59
CA ASN A 105 36.97 -9.87 7.20
C ASN A 105 36.82 -9.35 5.76
N VAL A 106 36.16 -10.10 4.87
CA VAL A 106 35.94 -9.74 3.45
C VAL A 106 34.62 -9.03 3.19
N VAL A 107 33.72 -8.96 4.18
CA VAL A 107 32.52 -8.12 4.13
C VAL A 107 32.82 -6.72 4.68
N SER A 108 31.97 -5.75 4.32
CA SER A 108 32.07 -4.37 4.79
C SER A 108 31.97 -4.26 6.30
N GLU A 109 32.53 -3.19 6.83
CA GLU A 109 32.43 -2.84 8.25
C GLU A 109 30.96 -2.77 8.72
N ASN A 110 30.07 -2.27 7.88
CA ASN A 110 28.64 -2.19 8.19
C ASN A 110 28.03 -3.58 8.40
N VAL A 111 28.26 -4.53 7.47
CA VAL A 111 27.77 -5.91 7.63
C VAL A 111 28.41 -6.56 8.84
N ARG A 112 29.73 -6.42 9.02
CA ARG A 112 30.46 -6.95 10.17
C ARG A 112 29.88 -6.46 11.50
N ASN A 113 29.55 -5.18 11.60
CA ASN A 113 28.95 -4.59 12.79
C ASN A 113 27.53 -5.15 13.03
N LEU A 114 26.70 -5.20 11.99
CA LEU A 114 25.34 -5.74 12.05
C LEU A 114 25.29 -7.23 12.42
N THR A 115 26.32 -8.00 12.06
CA THR A 115 26.43 -9.44 12.33
C THR A 115 27.39 -9.78 13.45
N ARG A 116 27.90 -8.78 14.19
CA ARG A 116 28.86 -8.96 15.30
C ARG A 116 30.11 -9.76 14.92
N GLY A 117 30.58 -9.59 13.69
CA GLY A 117 31.75 -10.30 13.18
C GLY A 117 31.53 -11.77 12.86
N SER A 118 30.28 -12.24 12.76
CA SER A 118 30.02 -13.61 12.31
C SER A 118 30.49 -13.85 10.89
N ASP A 119 31.09 -15.02 10.66
CA ASP A 119 31.29 -15.59 9.32
C ASP A 119 29.95 -16.12 8.77
N PHE A 120 29.94 -16.49 7.48
CA PHE A 120 28.75 -16.94 6.77
C PHE A 120 29.00 -18.23 5.98
N ASN A 121 28.01 -19.11 6.00
CA ASN A 121 27.89 -20.23 5.06
C ASN A 121 26.81 -19.88 4.03
N VAL A 122 27.19 -19.83 2.76
CA VAL A 122 26.27 -19.63 1.63
C VAL A 122 26.09 -20.97 0.92
N THR A 123 24.88 -21.51 0.99
CA THR A 123 24.50 -22.74 0.29
C THR A 123 23.66 -22.38 -0.94
N ILE A 124 24.06 -22.88 -2.11
CA ILE A 124 23.37 -22.71 -3.38
C ILE A 124 23.01 -24.09 -3.92
N THR A 125 21.71 -24.39 -3.96
CA THR A 125 21.19 -25.71 -4.35
C THR A 125 20.37 -25.58 -5.62
N LYS A 126 20.56 -26.47 -6.59
CA LYS A 126 19.70 -26.52 -7.79
C LYS A 126 18.26 -26.77 -7.37
N THR A 127 17.33 -25.95 -7.85
CA THR A 127 15.91 -26.14 -7.53
C THR A 127 15.42 -27.45 -8.15
N VAL A 128 14.60 -28.21 -7.40
CA VAL A 128 14.06 -29.51 -7.84
C VAL A 128 13.16 -29.36 -9.07
N THR A 129 12.44 -28.23 -9.17
CA THR A 129 11.56 -27.89 -10.29
C THR A 129 12.11 -26.70 -11.08
N SER A 130 12.05 -26.79 -12.41
CA SER A 130 12.44 -25.72 -13.33
C SER A 130 13.85 -25.16 -13.05
N HIS A 131 14.84 -26.05 -12.87
CA HIS A 131 16.23 -25.63 -12.71
C HIS A 131 16.73 -24.90 -13.95
N GLU A 132 16.58 -25.49 -15.13
CA GLU A 132 16.88 -24.83 -16.41
C GLU A 132 15.58 -24.24 -16.97
N ILE A 133 15.60 -22.95 -17.31
CA ILE A 133 14.46 -22.19 -17.79
C ILE A 133 14.83 -21.59 -19.14
N ASP A 134 14.11 -21.97 -20.19
CA ASP A 134 14.15 -21.25 -21.46
C ASP A 134 13.36 -19.95 -21.31
N LEU A 135 14.04 -18.81 -21.45
CA LEU A 135 13.42 -17.49 -21.30
C LEU A 135 12.51 -17.12 -22.48
N THR A 136 12.56 -17.89 -23.56
CA THR A 136 11.72 -17.76 -24.76
C THR A 136 10.51 -18.71 -24.76
N ASP A 137 10.44 -19.65 -23.81
CA ASP A 137 9.32 -20.59 -23.72
C ASP A 137 8.06 -19.95 -23.12
N TYR A 138 7.18 -19.52 -24.03
CA TYR A 138 5.83 -19.05 -23.72
C TYR A 138 4.74 -20.06 -24.11
N SER A 139 5.10 -21.31 -24.42
CA SER A 139 4.19 -22.33 -24.97
C SER A 139 2.97 -22.59 -24.08
N GLN A 140 3.13 -22.48 -22.76
CA GLN A 140 2.04 -22.65 -21.79
C GLN A 140 0.88 -21.64 -21.96
N TYR A 141 1.16 -20.45 -22.51
CA TYR A 141 0.17 -19.38 -22.66
C TYR A 141 -0.68 -19.56 -23.92
N SER A 142 -0.17 -20.27 -24.93
CA SER A 142 -0.94 -20.67 -26.11
C SER A 142 -2.00 -21.74 -25.79
N GLN A 143 -1.84 -22.46 -24.67
CA GLN A 143 -2.70 -23.61 -24.30
C GLN A 143 -3.87 -23.25 -23.37
N GLN A 144 -4.15 -21.96 -23.12
CA GLN A 144 -5.20 -21.48 -22.21
C GLN A 144 -5.23 -22.22 -20.85
N ARG A 145 -4.06 -22.51 -20.27
CA ARG A 145 -3.99 -23.17 -18.97
C ARG A 145 -4.65 -22.31 -17.89
N PRO A 146 -5.28 -22.91 -16.87
CA PRO A 146 -5.82 -22.15 -15.74
C PRO A 146 -4.73 -21.33 -15.05
N THR A 147 -5.01 -20.06 -14.75
CA THR A 147 -4.04 -19.09 -14.20
C THR A 147 -3.34 -19.55 -12.92
N LEU A 148 -4.01 -20.37 -12.10
CA LEU A 148 -3.46 -20.92 -10.86
C LEU A 148 -2.41 -22.03 -11.08
N LYS A 149 -2.36 -22.61 -12.28
CA LYS A 149 -1.42 -23.68 -12.67
C LYS A 149 -0.29 -23.17 -13.59
N GLU A 150 -0.24 -21.87 -13.86
CA GLU A 150 0.81 -21.28 -14.68
C GLU A 150 2.17 -21.34 -13.98
N ASP A 151 3.21 -21.74 -14.72
CA ASP A 151 4.59 -21.58 -14.26
C ASP A 151 4.97 -20.08 -14.34
N ARG A 152 5.35 -19.52 -13.19
CA ARG A 152 5.75 -18.12 -13.05
C ARG A 152 7.26 -17.91 -13.12
N SER A 153 8.04 -18.97 -13.36
CA SER A 153 9.51 -18.93 -13.29
C SER A 153 10.12 -17.94 -14.28
N VAL A 154 9.70 -17.96 -15.55
CA VAL A 154 10.15 -16.99 -16.57
C VAL A 154 9.81 -15.55 -16.17
N ARG A 155 8.56 -15.29 -15.76
CA ARG A 155 8.12 -13.96 -15.32
C ARG A 155 8.92 -13.46 -14.11
N THR A 156 9.13 -14.33 -13.12
CA THR A 156 9.88 -14.01 -11.90
C THR A 156 11.34 -13.73 -12.21
N CYS A 157 11.96 -14.53 -13.09
CA CYS A 157 13.33 -14.35 -13.55
C CYS A 157 13.50 -12.98 -14.22
N LEU A 158 12.64 -12.65 -15.19
CA LEU A 158 12.66 -11.37 -15.88
C LEU A 158 12.43 -10.18 -14.92
N GLU A 159 11.46 -10.27 -14.00
CA GLU A 159 11.23 -9.24 -12.95
C GLU A 159 12.46 -9.01 -12.06
N MET A 160 13.27 -10.05 -11.82
CA MET A 160 14.48 -9.96 -11.02
C MET A 160 15.65 -9.37 -11.78
N ILE A 161 15.84 -9.76 -13.05
CA ILE A 161 16.89 -9.23 -13.92
C ILE A 161 16.73 -7.71 -14.08
N LEU A 162 15.50 -7.25 -14.33
CA LEU A 162 15.17 -5.84 -14.58
C LEU A 162 15.56 -4.87 -13.45
N LYS A 163 15.75 -5.37 -12.22
CA LYS A 163 16.10 -4.54 -11.06
C LYS A 163 17.51 -4.76 -10.51
N MET A 164 18.21 -5.78 -10.97
CA MET A 164 19.43 -6.24 -10.33
C MET A 164 20.52 -5.16 -10.35
N ASP A 165 20.74 -4.52 -11.51
CA ASP A 165 21.68 -3.41 -11.66
C ASP A 165 21.41 -2.27 -10.66
N ALA A 166 20.17 -1.79 -10.61
CA ALA A 166 19.77 -0.67 -9.75
C ALA A 166 19.94 -0.96 -8.25
N ILE A 167 19.69 -2.22 -7.86
CA ILE A 167 19.91 -2.72 -6.49
C ILE A 167 21.40 -2.81 -6.18
N GLN A 168 22.20 -3.34 -7.09
CA GLN A 168 23.65 -3.52 -6.91
C GLN A 168 24.38 -2.18 -6.79
N ARG A 169 23.95 -1.17 -7.55
CA ARG A 169 24.43 0.21 -7.43
C ARG A 169 23.98 0.93 -6.15
N LYS A 170 23.14 0.28 -5.31
CA LYS A 170 22.57 0.84 -4.06
C LYS A 170 21.79 2.15 -4.28
N GLU A 171 21.29 2.37 -5.50
CA GLU A 171 20.48 3.54 -5.86
C GLU A 171 19.00 3.33 -5.56
N TYR A 172 18.56 2.07 -5.60
CA TYR A 172 17.18 1.66 -5.34
C TYR A 172 17.11 0.56 -4.28
N VAL A 173 16.01 0.56 -3.52
CA VAL A 173 15.64 -0.52 -2.61
C VAL A 173 14.38 -1.24 -3.08
N SER A 174 14.39 -2.57 -3.00
CA SER A 174 13.25 -3.41 -3.38
C SER A 174 12.32 -3.64 -2.18
N VAL A 175 11.06 -3.25 -2.33
CA VAL A 175 9.97 -3.57 -1.39
C VAL A 175 9.07 -4.59 -2.05
N GLY A 176 9.10 -5.84 -1.55
CA GLY A 176 8.54 -6.97 -2.29
C GLY A 176 9.28 -7.26 -3.60
N LEU A 177 8.65 -8.02 -4.50
CA LEU A 177 9.20 -8.35 -5.82
C LEU A 177 9.00 -7.24 -6.84
N SER A 178 7.86 -6.54 -6.79
CA SER A 178 7.40 -5.63 -7.84
C SER A 178 7.76 -4.16 -7.64
N SER A 179 8.20 -3.73 -6.45
CA SER A 179 8.39 -2.29 -6.18
C SER A 179 9.83 -1.92 -5.89
N LEU A 180 10.30 -0.87 -6.56
CA LEU A 180 11.58 -0.21 -6.33
C LEU A 180 11.36 1.22 -5.85
N PHE A 181 12.22 1.70 -4.97
CA PHE A 181 12.20 3.08 -4.48
C PHE A 181 13.60 3.66 -4.43
N GLU A 182 13.72 4.95 -4.78
CA GLU A 182 14.99 5.67 -4.75
C GLU A 182 15.52 5.80 -3.31
N VAL A 183 16.81 5.55 -3.14
CA VAL A 183 17.47 5.66 -1.83
C VAL A 183 17.70 7.12 -1.46
N LYS A 184 18.20 7.91 -2.42
CA LYS A 184 18.66 9.30 -2.22
C LYS A 184 17.56 10.35 -2.42
N ASP A 185 16.75 10.23 -3.48
CA ASP A 185 15.66 11.17 -3.75
C ASP A 185 14.53 11.01 -2.73
N LYS A 186 14.40 12.00 -1.84
CA LYS A 186 13.37 12.03 -0.80
C LYS A 186 12.90 13.46 -0.55
N GLN A 187 11.60 13.61 -0.31
CA GLN A 187 10.98 14.87 0.08
C GLN A 187 10.47 14.77 1.51
N SER A 188 10.89 15.69 2.38
CA SER A 188 10.37 15.74 3.77
C SER A 188 8.86 16.04 3.78
N VAL A 189 8.16 15.42 4.73
CA VAL A 189 6.73 15.61 4.95
C VAL A 189 6.51 16.25 6.32
N ASP A 190 6.34 15.45 7.35
CA ASP A 190 6.09 15.82 8.75
C ASP A 190 6.14 14.52 9.59
N GLN A 191 6.20 14.62 10.91
CA GLN A 191 6.17 13.48 11.86
C GLN A 191 7.27 12.45 11.61
N GLY A 192 8.43 12.90 11.14
CA GLY A 192 9.59 12.08 10.79
C GLY A 192 9.41 11.22 9.55
N LEU A 193 8.56 11.64 8.62
CA LEU A 193 8.25 10.91 7.40
C LEU A 193 8.80 11.62 6.17
N VAL A 194 9.22 10.82 5.18
CA VAL A 194 9.68 11.28 3.88
C VAL A 194 8.92 10.57 2.76
N LEU A 195 8.61 11.30 1.69
CA LEU A 195 8.12 10.73 0.43
C LEU A 195 9.30 10.30 -0.42
N LYS A 196 9.26 9.05 -0.90
CA LYS A 196 10.22 8.52 -1.85
C LYS A 196 9.58 8.24 -3.20
N SER A 197 10.27 8.65 -4.26
CA SER A 197 9.95 8.28 -5.65
C SER A 197 10.29 6.81 -5.89
N GLY A 198 9.52 6.15 -6.73
CA GLY A 198 9.67 4.72 -6.99
C GLY A 198 8.91 4.26 -8.22
N LEU A 199 9.06 2.97 -8.51
CA LEU A 199 8.50 2.29 -9.66
C LEU A 199 7.87 0.98 -9.22
N SER A 200 6.65 0.73 -9.69
CA SER A 200 6.06 -0.60 -9.72
C SER A 200 6.38 -1.22 -11.07
N GLN A 201 6.88 -2.43 -11.05
CA GLN A 201 7.13 -3.24 -12.23
C GLN A 201 6.46 -4.61 -12.07
N GLY A 202 6.04 -5.19 -13.18
CA GLY A 202 5.62 -6.58 -13.24
C GLY A 202 5.73 -7.11 -14.65
N VAL A 203 6.12 -8.37 -14.80
CA VAL A 203 6.21 -9.00 -16.13
C VAL A 203 4.90 -9.73 -16.42
N ARG A 204 4.38 -9.51 -17.62
CA ARG A 204 3.18 -10.16 -18.15
C ARG A 204 3.53 -10.80 -19.47
N ILE A 205 2.80 -11.86 -19.80
CA ILE A 205 2.82 -12.42 -21.15
C ILE A 205 1.60 -11.85 -21.86
N VAL A 206 1.84 -11.21 -23.00
CA VAL A 206 0.84 -10.51 -23.81
C VAL A 206 0.81 -11.10 -25.21
N GLU A 207 -0.34 -11.03 -25.87
CA GLU A 207 -0.42 -11.30 -27.29
C GLU A 207 0.16 -10.11 -28.07
N ASN A 208 1.11 -10.39 -28.95
CA ASN A 208 1.76 -9.42 -29.82
C ASN A 208 1.84 -9.99 -31.24
N ASP A 209 1.03 -9.44 -32.14
CA ASP A 209 0.92 -9.88 -33.55
C ASP A 209 0.65 -11.39 -33.69
N GLY A 210 -0.27 -11.92 -32.87
CA GLY A 210 -0.66 -13.34 -32.87
C GLY A 210 0.33 -14.29 -32.18
N SER A 211 1.38 -13.75 -31.54
CA SER A 211 2.37 -14.54 -30.79
C SER A 211 2.48 -14.08 -29.33
N PRO A 212 2.63 -14.99 -28.36
CA PRO A 212 2.86 -14.59 -26.98
C PRO A 212 4.26 -14.01 -26.81
N LYS A 213 4.36 -12.84 -26.18
CA LYS A 213 5.62 -12.21 -25.80
C LYS A 213 5.61 -11.77 -24.34
N ALA A 214 6.78 -11.79 -23.70
CA ALA A 214 6.96 -11.16 -22.40
C ALA A 214 7.00 -9.64 -22.52
N ALA A 215 6.45 -8.97 -21.53
CA ALA A 215 6.37 -7.53 -21.52
C ALA A 215 6.35 -7.00 -20.09
N VAL A 216 7.07 -5.91 -19.84
CA VAL A 216 7.14 -5.26 -18.54
C VAL A 216 6.08 -4.18 -18.44
N VAL A 217 5.23 -4.30 -17.42
CA VAL A 217 4.28 -3.26 -17.00
C VAL A 217 4.99 -2.37 -16.00
N LEU A 218 5.07 -1.07 -16.27
CA LEU A 218 5.69 -0.08 -15.41
C LEU A 218 4.67 0.95 -14.95
N ASP A 219 4.73 1.37 -13.69
CA ASP A 219 3.96 2.52 -13.20
C ASP A 219 4.74 3.24 -12.10
N VAL A 220 4.81 4.56 -12.21
CA VAL A 220 5.51 5.38 -11.21
C VAL A 220 4.66 5.50 -9.95
N LYS A 221 5.33 5.44 -8.79
CA LYS A 221 4.68 5.49 -7.49
C LYS A 221 5.50 6.29 -6.51
N ARG A 222 4.81 7.04 -5.65
CA ARG A 222 5.41 7.69 -4.47
C ARG A 222 4.80 7.08 -3.22
N SER A 223 5.63 6.83 -2.21
CA SER A 223 5.18 6.28 -0.93
C SER A 223 5.94 6.90 0.24
N LEU A 224 5.30 6.86 1.42
CA LEU A 224 5.89 7.32 2.66
C LEU A 224 6.86 6.28 3.23
N PHE A 225 7.97 6.77 3.75
CA PHE A 225 8.98 6.03 4.49
C PHE A 225 9.29 6.78 5.78
N TYR A 226 9.68 6.05 6.81
CA TYR A 226 10.25 6.67 8.01
C TYR A 226 11.62 7.24 7.65
N GLU A 227 11.86 8.48 8.06
CA GLU A 227 13.14 9.12 7.83
C GLU A 227 14.22 8.49 8.71
N ALA A 228 15.38 8.19 8.10
CA ALA A 228 16.56 7.73 8.82
C ALA A 228 17.18 8.89 9.62
N GLN A 229 16.71 9.10 10.84
CA GLN A 229 17.14 10.19 11.71
C GLN A 229 17.08 9.82 13.20
N PRO A 230 17.70 10.62 14.10
CA PRO A 230 17.50 10.44 15.53
C PRO A 230 16.01 10.44 15.88
N LEU A 231 15.55 9.41 16.58
CA LEU A 231 14.12 9.19 16.88
C LEU A 231 13.50 10.39 17.60
N ILE A 232 14.30 11.06 18.45
CA ILE A 232 13.85 12.25 19.18
C ILE A 232 13.35 13.37 18.28
N LYS A 233 13.94 13.57 17.10
CA LYS A 233 13.48 14.60 16.14
C LYS A 233 12.06 14.33 15.68
N SER A 234 11.78 13.08 15.31
CA SER A 234 10.44 12.65 14.91
C SER A 234 9.43 12.79 16.04
N ILE A 235 9.83 12.47 17.28
CA ILE A 235 8.97 12.64 18.47
C ILE A 235 8.63 14.12 18.65
N GLU A 236 9.62 15.00 18.61
CA GLU A 236 9.41 16.44 18.75
C GLU A 236 8.47 17.02 17.70
N GLU A 237 8.58 16.59 16.44
CA GLU A 237 7.66 16.99 15.37
C GLU A 237 6.21 16.63 15.70
N VAL A 238 5.96 15.41 16.21
CA VAL A 238 4.61 15.01 16.63
C VAL A 238 4.13 15.84 17.82
N PHE A 239 4.97 16.04 18.84
CA PHE A 239 4.60 16.82 20.04
C PHE A 239 4.42 18.32 19.77
N LYS A 240 5.06 18.88 18.73
CA LYS A 240 4.81 20.26 18.27
C LYS A 240 3.43 20.44 17.65
N LYS A 241 2.91 19.39 17.02
CA LYS A 241 1.65 19.44 16.26
C LYS A 241 0.43 19.03 17.09
N TYR A 242 0.60 18.13 18.05
CA TYR A 242 -0.50 17.53 18.79
C TYR A 242 -0.33 17.69 20.30
N ALA A 243 -1.45 17.87 21.01
CA ALA A 243 -1.45 17.87 22.47
C ALA A 243 -0.92 16.53 23.03
N GLN A 244 -0.35 16.56 24.23
CA GLN A 244 0.42 15.44 24.82
C GLN A 244 -0.27 14.07 24.73
N GLU A 245 -1.55 13.97 25.10
CA GLU A 245 -2.28 12.69 25.04
C GLU A 245 -2.54 12.20 23.62
N SER A 246 -2.79 13.12 22.68
CA SER A 246 -2.95 12.77 21.25
C SER A 246 -1.62 12.39 20.62
N ALA A 247 -0.54 13.11 20.94
CA ALA A 247 0.81 12.84 20.46
C ALA A 247 1.26 11.42 20.83
N LYS A 248 1.01 10.97 22.07
CA LYS A 248 1.32 9.59 22.50
C LYS A 248 0.58 8.54 21.67
N LYS A 249 -0.72 8.74 21.41
CA LYS A 249 -1.51 7.82 20.58
C LYS A 249 -0.98 7.77 19.14
N ILE A 250 -0.65 8.92 18.57
CA ILE A 250 -0.08 9.04 17.22
C ILE A 250 1.27 8.34 17.15
N LEU A 251 2.15 8.55 18.13
CA LEU A 251 3.45 7.89 18.18
C LEU A 251 3.33 6.38 18.26
N ASN A 252 2.48 5.85 19.14
CA ASN A 252 2.28 4.40 19.22
C ASN A 252 1.72 3.83 17.90
N ASN A 253 0.68 4.44 17.33
CA ASN A 253 0.11 3.98 16.06
C ASN A 253 1.11 4.05 14.89
N LEU A 254 1.87 5.14 14.78
CA LEU A 254 2.76 5.38 13.65
C LEU A 254 4.07 4.60 13.78
N TYR A 255 4.65 4.50 14.98
CA TYR A 255 6.00 3.98 15.18
C TYR A 255 6.07 2.58 15.81
N GLU A 256 4.96 1.98 16.23
CA GLU A 256 4.95 0.55 16.60
C GLU A 256 5.54 -0.31 15.47
N GLY A 257 6.34 -1.32 15.79
CA GLY A 257 7.05 -2.18 14.84
C GLY A 257 8.16 -1.50 14.05
N VAL A 258 8.35 -0.18 14.14
CA VAL A 258 9.45 0.50 13.45
C VAL A 258 10.76 0.12 14.12
N ARG A 259 11.73 -0.31 13.30
CA ARG A 259 13.04 -0.74 13.77
C ARG A 259 13.95 0.46 13.99
N ILE A 260 14.60 0.47 15.14
CA ILE A 260 15.54 1.51 15.57
C ILE A 260 16.89 0.90 15.95
N SER A 261 17.95 1.68 15.80
CA SER A 261 19.31 1.36 16.25
C SER A 261 19.65 2.11 17.53
N VAL A 262 20.49 1.50 18.36
CA VAL A 262 21.04 2.09 19.57
C VAL A 262 22.37 2.77 19.25
N ASN A 263 22.52 4.04 19.63
CA ASN A 263 23.67 4.86 19.17
C ASN A 263 24.75 5.10 20.23
N TYR A 264 24.56 4.65 21.46
CA TYR A 264 25.48 4.93 22.57
C TYR A 264 26.40 3.75 22.94
N THR A 265 26.34 2.66 22.17
CA THR A 265 27.19 1.49 22.36
C THR A 265 27.87 1.11 21.05
N GLN A 266 29.09 0.57 21.12
CA GLN A 266 29.81 0.09 19.92
C GLN A 266 29.11 -1.10 19.24
N ALA A 267 28.32 -1.89 19.98
CA ALA A 267 27.54 -2.96 19.39
C ALA A 267 26.36 -2.39 18.59
N ALA A 268 26.22 -2.78 17.31
CA ALA A 268 25.12 -2.40 16.42
C ALA A 268 23.80 -3.09 16.81
N ARG A 269 23.29 -2.76 18.01
CA ARG A 269 22.03 -3.27 18.52
C ARG A 269 20.88 -2.52 17.85
N HIS A 270 19.91 -3.28 17.37
CA HIS A 270 18.67 -2.74 16.81
C HIS A 270 17.47 -3.60 17.24
N PHE A 271 16.29 -3.00 17.32
CA PHE A 271 15.06 -3.68 17.72
C PHE A 271 13.81 -2.92 17.21
N PRO A 272 12.66 -3.60 17.05
CA PRO A 272 11.40 -2.93 16.78
C PRO A 272 10.88 -2.20 18.03
N ILE A 273 10.21 -1.06 17.83
CA ILE A 273 9.48 -0.37 18.90
C ILE A 273 8.20 -1.17 19.21
N ARG A 274 7.99 -1.52 20.48
CA ARG A 274 6.68 -2.03 20.92
C ARG A 274 5.73 -0.88 21.19
N GLN A 275 6.17 0.06 22.01
CA GLN A 275 5.39 1.23 22.41
C GLN A 275 6.29 2.30 23.04
N PHE A 276 5.73 3.49 23.22
CA PHE A 276 6.32 4.58 23.99
C PHE A 276 5.84 4.54 25.43
N THR A 277 6.64 5.05 26.35
CA THR A 277 6.27 5.09 27.78
C THR A 277 5.16 6.10 28.04
N ASN A 278 4.24 5.78 28.95
CA ASN A 278 3.14 6.67 29.33
C ASN A 278 3.60 7.91 30.10
N LYS A 279 4.75 7.80 30.79
CA LYS A 279 5.40 8.87 31.56
C LYS A 279 6.70 9.31 30.89
N PRO A 280 7.15 10.56 31.11
CA PRO A 280 8.48 11.03 30.73
C PRO A 280 9.61 10.16 31.29
N ILE A 281 10.76 10.11 30.60
CA ILE A 281 11.94 9.33 31.02
C ILE A 281 12.42 9.70 32.44
N LYS A 282 12.35 10.98 32.84
CA LYS A 282 12.73 11.41 34.20
C LYS A 282 11.92 10.76 35.33
N ASP A 283 10.68 10.37 35.04
CA ASP A 283 9.73 9.84 36.03
C ASP A 283 9.74 8.31 36.06
N ILE A 284 10.59 7.67 35.25
CA ILE A 284 10.73 6.22 35.18
C ILE A 284 11.90 5.78 36.06
N LYS A 285 11.58 4.86 36.98
CA LYS A 285 12.55 4.20 37.85
C LYS A 285 12.54 2.69 37.64
N PHE A 286 13.66 2.06 37.94
CA PHE A 286 13.79 0.62 37.92
C PHE A 286 14.80 0.16 38.98
N THR A 287 14.66 -1.10 39.41
CA THR A 287 15.52 -1.70 40.41
C THR A 287 16.70 -2.37 39.74
N LEU A 288 17.92 -2.03 40.17
CA LEU A 288 19.14 -2.71 39.76
C LEU A 288 19.24 -4.09 40.42
N ASP A 289 20.09 -4.96 39.88
CA ASP A 289 20.38 -6.27 40.49
C ASP A 289 20.90 -6.15 41.93
N SER A 290 21.47 -4.99 42.29
CA SER A 290 21.89 -4.66 43.66
C SER A 290 20.74 -4.29 44.62
N GLY A 291 19.48 -4.35 44.17
CA GLY A 291 18.30 -3.94 44.94
C GLY A 291 18.07 -2.43 45.03
N LYS A 292 18.96 -1.61 44.47
CA LYS A 292 18.84 -0.14 44.50
C LYS A 292 17.88 0.35 43.41
N GLU A 293 16.92 1.19 43.79
CA GLU A 293 16.06 1.91 42.85
C GLU A 293 16.84 3.09 42.23
N VAL A 294 16.80 3.23 40.91
CA VAL A 294 17.47 4.31 40.18
C VAL A 294 16.57 4.84 39.06
N SER A 295 16.62 6.15 38.81
CA SER A 295 15.95 6.73 37.64
C SER A 295 16.73 6.45 36.34
N ILE A 296 16.04 6.51 35.20
CA ILE A 296 16.70 6.37 33.90
C ILE A 296 17.84 7.40 33.71
N PRO A 297 17.65 8.72 33.95
CA PRO A 297 18.75 9.68 33.79
C PRO A 297 19.97 9.39 34.68
N GLU A 298 19.75 9.04 35.95
CA GLU A 298 20.84 8.70 36.88
C GLU A 298 21.60 7.45 36.43
N TYR A 299 20.90 6.42 35.94
CA TYR A 299 21.54 5.22 35.42
C TYR A 299 22.46 5.52 34.24
N TYR A 300 21.98 6.30 33.26
CA TYR A 300 22.78 6.64 32.08
C TYR A 300 23.98 7.54 32.41
N TRP A 301 23.84 8.45 33.39
CA TRP A 301 24.96 9.23 33.89
C TRP A 301 25.99 8.37 34.64
N ASN A 302 25.53 7.51 35.55
CA ASN A 302 26.42 6.71 36.40
C ASN A 302 27.16 5.63 35.63
N LYS A 303 26.48 4.95 34.71
CA LYS A 303 27.04 3.82 33.96
C LYS A 303 27.75 4.22 32.67
N TYR A 304 27.17 5.16 31.91
CA TYR A 304 27.66 5.52 30.58
C TYR A 304 28.25 6.92 30.52
N ARG A 305 28.19 7.71 31.60
CA ARG A 305 28.60 9.14 31.61
C ARG A 305 27.86 9.99 30.57
N ILE A 306 26.60 9.61 30.29
CA ILE A 306 25.74 10.32 29.33
C ILE A 306 24.76 11.19 30.10
N LYS A 307 24.81 12.50 29.86
CA LYS A 307 23.81 13.45 30.37
C LYS A 307 22.64 13.56 29.38
N LEU A 308 21.50 13.02 29.77
CA LEU A 308 20.27 13.07 28.99
C LEU A 308 19.73 14.51 28.88
N LYS A 309 19.35 14.95 27.68
CA LYS A 309 18.82 16.30 27.43
C LYS A 309 17.29 16.31 27.35
N HIS A 310 16.71 15.27 26.76
CA HIS A 310 15.27 15.19 26.50
C HIS A 310 14.52 14.39 27.57
N VAL A 311 14.81 14.67 28.85
CA VAL A 311 14.28 13.89 29.98
C VAL A 311 12.76 13.98 30.15
N ASN A 312 12.14 15.03 29.59
CA ASN A 312 10.68 15.25 29.59
C ASN A 312 9.95 14.48 28.47
N MET A 313 10.68 13.85 27.54
CA MET A 313 10.10 13.08 26.43
C MET A 313 9.86 11.62 26.82
N PRO A 314 8.94 10.92 26.12
CA PRO A 314 8.72 9.50 26.35
C PRO A 314 9.95 8.67 25.97
N GLY A 315 10.13 7.57 26.69
CA GLY A 315 11.07 6.50 26.36
C GLY A 315 10.47 5.50 25.39
N VAL A 316 11.30 4.58 24.93
CA VAL A 316 10.92 3.48 24.05
C VAL A 316 10.99 2.15 24.80
N ILE A 317 9.92 1.37 24.69
CA ILE A 317 9.89 -0.03 25.11
C ILE A 317 10.13 -0.89 23.85
N PRO A 318 11.18 -1.73 23.84
CA PRO A 318 11.49 -2.60 22.70
C PRO A 318 10.50 -3.76 22.61
N ASP A 319 10.21 -4.19 21.38
CA ASP A 319 9.49 -5.44 21.12
C ASP A 319 10.48 -6.61 21.11
N VAL A 320 10.84 -7.08 22.30
CA VAL A 320 11.72 -8.22 22.53
C VAL A 320 11.18 -9.06 23.69
N THR A 321 11.41 -10.37 23.65
CA THR A 321 11.11 -11.25 24.77
C THR A 321 12.07 -10.93 25.93
N LEU A 322 11.51 -10.46 27.04
CA LEU A 322 12.23 -10.27 28.29
C LEU A 322 11.91 -11.43 29.23
N ALA A 323 12.86 -11.77 30.12
CA ALA A 323 12.57 -12.66 31.23
C ALA A 323 11.46 -12.06 32.11
N GLN A 324 10.66 -12.92 32.75
CA GLN A 324 9.56 -12.48 33.62
C GLN A 324 10.05 -11.47 34.67
N GLY A 325 9.29 -10.38 34.83
CA GLY A 325 9.60 -9.31 35.78
C GLY A 325 10.66 -8.29 35.30
N LYS A 326 11.30 -8.48 34.13
CA LYS A 326 12.26 -7.49 33.60
C LYS A 326 11.55 -6.44 32.74
N PHE A 327 11.83 -5.17 33.03
CA PHE A 327 11.34 -4.02 32.28
C PHE A 327 12.53 -3.32 31.62
N LEU A 328 12.42 -3.03 30.32
CA LEU A 328 13.50 -2.42 29.54
C LEU A 328 12.97 -1.16 28.84
N VAL A 329 13.62 -0.03 29.13
CA VAL A 329 13.29 1.27 28.52
C VAL A 329 14.56 1.93 28.02
N TYR A 330 14.47 2.46 26.81
CA TYR A 330 15.53 3.25 26.17
C TYR A 330 15.13 4.72 26.09
N PRO A 331 16.01 5.67 26.47
CA PRO A 331 15.82 7.07 26.16
C PRO A 331 15.75 7.29 24.66
N SER A 332 14.71 7.98 24.19
CA SER A 332 14.46 8.21 22.76
C SER A 332 15.56 9.01 22.07
N GLU A 333 16.30 9.86 22.80
CA GLU A 333 17.42 10.63 22.28
C GLU A 333 18.67 9.80 21.93
N LEU A 334 18.73 8.55 22.40
CA LEU A 334 19.86 7.65 22.16
C LEU A 334 19.58 6.63 21.04
N LEU A 335 18.50 6.84 20.29
CA LEU A 335 17.99 5.91 19.28
C LEU A 335 17.89 6.60 17.91
N THR A 336 18.16 5.86 16.83
CA THR A 336 17.99 6.31 15.43
C THR A 336 17.06 5.38 14.68
N ILE A 337 16.20 5.93 13.84
CA ILE A 337 15.33 5.16 12.95
C ILE A 337 16.18 4.51 11.85
N VAL A 338 16.03 3.20 11.64
CA VAL A 338 16.71 2.48 10.56
C VAL A 338 16.13 2.92 9.21
N ALA A 339 17.01 3.13 8.23
CA ALA A 339 16.62 3.62 6.91
C ALA A 339 15.70 2.67 6.13
N ASN A 340 15.00 3.22 5.12
CA ASN A 340 14.25 2.50 4.09
C ASN A 340 13.12 1.59 4.60
N GLN A 341 12.54 1.94 5.75
CA GLN A 341 11.31 1.33 6.25
C GLN A 341 10.09 2.08 5.68
N ARG A 342 9.28 1.39 4.89
CA ARG A 342 8.05 1.95 4.30
C ARG A 342 6.98 2.07 5.37
N VAL A 343 6.22 3.18 5.37
CA VAL A 343 5.04 3.33 6.22
C VAL A 343 3.91 2.45 5.66
N PRO A 344 3.39 1.49 6.44
CA PRO A 344 2.24 0.68 6.03
C PRO A 344 0.97 1.52 5.85
N VAL A 345 0.06 1.09 4.97
CA VAL A 345 -1.15 1.87 4.64
C VAL A 345 -2.06 1.99 5.85
N GLU A 346 -2.15 0.93 6.64
CA GLU A 346 -2.92 0.84 7.88
C GLU A 346 -2.45 1.83 8.97
N LYS A 347 -1.20 2.30 8.90
CA LYS A 347 -0.64 3.30 9.84
C LYS A 347 -0.78 4.73 9.35
N MET A 348 -1.25 4.95 8.12
CA MET A 348 -1.44 6.29 7.57
C MET A 348 -2.69 6.94 8.14
N SER A 349 -2.56 8.15 8.67
CA SER A 349 -3.71 8.99 8.98
C SER A 349 -4.41 9.46 7.70
N ALA A 350 -5.62 10.01 7.82
CA ALA A 350 -6.33 10.62 6.69
C ALA A 350 -5.54 11.75 6.03
N GLU A 351 -4.81 12.54 6.84
CA GLU A 351 -3.91 13.60 6.37
C GLU A 351 -2.79 13.02 5.51
N LEU A 352 -2.05 12.03 6.03
CA LEU A 352 -0.96 11.37 5.31
C LEU A 352 -1.45 10.67 4.03
N SER A 353 -2.61 10.01 4.11
CA SER A 353 -3.25 9.36 2.96
C SER A 353 -3.60 10.39 1.87
N SER A 354 -4.10 11.57 2.26
CA SER A 354 -4.40 12.65 1.31
C SER A 354 -3.15 13.18 0.61
N ILE A 355 -2.03 13.28 1.34
CA ILE A 355 -0.72 13.70 0.78
C ILE A 355 -0.27 12.68 -0.26
N VAL A 356 -0.26 11.38 0.09
CA VAL A 356 0.12 10.29 -0.82
C VAL A 356 -0.79 10.27 -2.05
N LEU A 357 -2.10 10.44 -1.88
CA LEU A 357 -3.05 10.49 -3.00
C LEU A 357 -2.74 11.67 -3.92
N LYS A 358 -2.56 12.87 -3.37
CA LYS A 358 -2.27 14.09 -4.13
C LYS A 358 -1.00 13.95 -4.96
N VAL A 359 0.09 13.44 -4.38
CA VAL A 359 1.38 13.33 -5.10
C VAL A 359 1.38 12.24 -6.18
N ASN A 360 0.51 11.22 -6.08
CA ASN A 360 0.35 10.18 -7.10
C ASN A 360 -0.72 10.53 -8.15
N THR A 361 -1.54 11.56 -7.91
CA THR A 361 -2.55 12.04 -8.85
C THR A 361 -1.91 13.01 -9.83
N VAL A 362 -1.42 12.48 -10.94
CA VAL A 362 -0.80 13.24 -12.04
C VAL A 362 -1.52 12.94 -13.36
N GLN A 363 -1.46 13.88 -14.30
CA GLN A 363 -2.02 13.69 -15.64
C GLN A 363 -1.29 12.55 -16.39
N PRO A 364 -1.94 11.89 -17.36
CA PRO A 364 -1.33 10.78 -18.11
C PRO A 364 0.00 11.15 -18.78
N GLU A 365 0.09 12.32 -19.41
CA GLU A 365 1.32 12.78 -20.08
C GLU A 365 2.52 12.86 -19.12
N GLU A 366 2.32 13.52 -17.96
CA GLU A 366 3.34 13.63 -16.92
C GLU A 366 3.69 12.25 -16.33
N ARG A 367 2.72 11.34 -16.25
CA ARG A 367 2.95 9.96 -15.78
C ARG A 367 3.87 9.20 -16.74
N PHE A 368 3.60 9.25 -18.03
CA PHE A 368 4.45 8.62 -19.06
C PHE A 368 5.84 9.22 -19.10
N ARG A 369 5.95 10.55 -19.04
CA ARG A 369 7.25 11.24 -18.95
C ARG A 369 8.09 10.73 -17.79
N LYS A 370 7.49 10.57 -16.60
CA LYS A 370 8.18 10.02 -15.42
C LYS A 370 8.53 8.54 -15.56
N ILE A 371 7.69 7.74 -16.23
CA ILE A 371 8.02 6.34 -16.54
C ILE A 371 9.29 6.30 -17.40
N ASP A 372 9.34 7.10 -18.47
CA ASP A 372 10.50 7.16 -19.39
C ASP A 372 11.78 7.62 -18.66
N GLU A 373 11.68 8.65 -17.82
CA GLU A 373 12.79 9.10 -16.97
C GLU A 373 13.28 7.99 -16.04
N THR A 374 12.36 7.23 -15.45
CA THR A 374 12.70 6.14 -14.54
C THR A 374 13.33 4.97 -15.29
N MET A 375 12.86 4.61 -16.49
CA MET A 375 13.48 3.60 -17.33
C MET A 375 14.92 3.96 -17.68
N LYS A 376 15.21 5.25 -17.93
CA LYS A 376 16.58 5.76 -18.14
C LYS A 376 17.43 5.62 -16.87
N LYS A 377 16.93 6.02 -15.70
CA LYS A 377 17.64 5.88 -14.42
C LYS A 377 17.96 4.41 -14.08
N LEU A 378 17.03 3.51 -14.40
CA LEU A 378 17.19 2.06 -14.24
C LEU A 378 18.01 1.40 -15.36
N ARG A 379 18.49 2.17 -16.35
CA ARG A 379 19.28 1.70 -17.50
C ARG A 379 18.60 0.56 -18.27
N LEU A 380 17.28 0.65 -18.44
CA LEU A 380 16.49 -0.41 -19.08
C LEU A 380 16.47 -0.33 -20.61
N ILE A 381 16.75 0.84 -21.19
CA ILE A 381 16.53 1.14 -22.61
C ILE A 381 17.83 1.40 -23.40
N HIS A 382 18.99 1.19 -22.77
CA HIS A 382 20.31 1.35 -23.37
C HIS A 382 21.22 0.19 -22.92
N SER A 383 22.21 -0.19 -23.73
CA SER A 383 23.20 -1.27 -23.46
C SER A 383 24.15 -0.99 -22.27
N GLN A 384 23.70 -0.22 -21.28
CA GLN A 384 24.44 0.16 -20.08
C GLN A 384 24.16 -0.80 -18.91
N ASN A 385 23.29 -1.79 -19.10
CA ASN A 385 22.92 -2.76 -18.08
C ASN A 385 23.44 -4.15 -18.46
N SER A 386 24.59 -4.52 -17.88
CA SER A 386 25.27 -5.78 -18.15
C SER A 386 24.44 -7.01 -17.76
N PHE A 387 23.54 -6.90 -16.78
CA PHE A 387 22.65 -8.00 -16.40
C PHE A 387 21.69 -8.33 -17.53
N LEU A 388 21.06 -7.32 -18.13
CA LEU A 388 20.16 -7.54 -19.27
C LEU A 388 20.91 -8.21 -20.44
N GLU A 389 22.09 -7.69 -20.79
CA GLU A 389 22.92 -8.23 -21.86
C GLU A 389 23.33 -9.69 -21.63
N GLN A 390 23.82 -10.03 -20.43
CA GLN A 390 24.30 -11.37 -20.10
C GLN A 390 23.17 -12.43 -20.03
N PHE A 391 21.92 -12.02 -19.77
CA PHE A 391 20.75 -12.87 -19.91
C PHE A 391 20.15 -12.85 -21.33
N GLY A 392 20.70 -12.05 -22.24
CA GLY A 392 20.18 -11.85 -23.59
C GLY A 392 18.79 -11.22 -23.61
N VAL A 393 18.53 -10.29 -22.70
CA VAL A 393 17.27 -9.57 -22.52
C VAL A 393 17.45 -8.11 -22.95
N SER A 394 16.47 -7.56 -23.65
CA SER A 394 16.37 -6.12 -23.94
C SER A 394 14.92 -5.66 -23.86
N ILE A 395 14.69 -4.36 -23.70
CA ILE A 395 13.35 -3.77 -23.73
C ILE A 395 13.22 -2.91 -24.97
N ASP A 396 12.13 -3.07 -25.72
CA ASP A 396 11.79 -2.15 -26.81
C ASP A 396 11.07 -0.91 -26.24
N PRO A 397 11.71 0.27 -26.19
CA PRO A 397 11.10 1.49 -25.66
C PRO A 397 9.96 2.04 -26.53
N LYS A 398 9.82 1.58 -27.78
CA LYS A 398 8.79 2.05 -28.73
C LYS A 398 7.57 1.13 -28.80
N SER A 399 7.63 -0.02 -28.15
CA SER A 399 6.56 -1.03 -28.14
C SER A 399 5.32 -0.65 -27.31
N ASN A 400 5.32 0.54 -26.69
CA ASN A 400 4.22 1.02 -25.86
C ASN A 400 3.04 1.61 -26.65
N THR A 401 3.12 1.64 -27.99
CA THR A 401 2.06 2.14 -28.85
C THR A 401 1.07 1.03 -29.17
N VAL A 402 -0.21 1.27 -28.91
CA VAL A 402 -1.30 0.31 -29.15
C VAL A 402 -2.38 0.91 -30.04
N GLU A 403 -2.97 0.09 -30.90
CA GLU A 403 -4.20 0.46 -31.62
C GLU A 403 -5.41 0.22 -30.71
N MET A 404 -6.25 1.23 -30.56
CA MET A 404 -7.44 1.17 -29.73
C MET A 404 -8.68 1.45 -30.56
N ASN A 405 -9.73 0.67 -30.33
CA ASN A 405 -11.04 0.91 -30.91
C ASN A 405 -11.84 1.83 -29.99
N VAL A 406 -12.22 3.01 -30.48
CA VAL A 406 -13.16 3.88 -29.77
C VAL A 406 -14.58 3.42 -30.10
N LEU A 407 -15.21 2.75 -29.14
CA LEU A 407 -16.59 2.32 -29.28
C LEU A 407 -17.54 3.53 -29.38
N ARG A 408 -18.59 3.36 -30.19
CA ARG A 408 -19.66 4.35 -30.28
C ARG A 408 -20.33 4.54 -28.91
N LYS A 409 -20.61 5.79 -28.56
CA LYS A 409 -21.38 6.13 -27.36
C LYS A 409 -22.76 5.45 -27.40
N PRO A 410 -23.21 4.80 -26.32
CA PRO A 410 -24.54 4.22 -26.27
C PRO A 410 -25.61 5.32 -26.36
N ASP A 411 -26.75 4.98 -26.96
CA ASP A 411 -27.93 5.83 -26.89
C ASP A 411 -28.58 5.65 -25.51
N ILE A 412 -28.78 6.76 -24.79
CA ILE A 412 -29.33 6.75 -23.43
C ILE A 412 -30.74 7.33 -23.49
N SER A 413 -31.70 6.67 -22.84
CA SER A 413 -33.06 7.19 -22.66
C SER A 413 -33.39 7.28 -21.17
N MET A 414 -33.98 8.41 -20.76
CA MET A 414 -34.45 8.65 -19.40
C MET A 414 -35.83 9.29 -19.44
N GLY A 415 -36.79 8.68 -18.73
CA GLY A 415 -38.18 9.19 -18.70
C GLY A 415 -38.83 9.30 -20.08
N GLY A 416 -38.46 8.42 -21.02
CA GLY A 416 -38.93 8.44 -22.40
C GLY A 416 -38.26 9.48 -23.30
N LYS A 417 -37.27 10.23 -22.81
CA LYS A 417 -36.52 11.22 -23.59
C LYS A 417 -35.10 10.76 -23.87
N LYS A 418 -34.64 11.00 -25.09
CA LYS A 418 -33.24 10.78 -25.48
C LYS A 418 -32.33 11.73 -24.69
N VAL A 419 -31.29 11.17 -24.08
CA VAL A 419 -30.22 11.88 -23.40
C VAL A 419 -29.03 11.95 -24.35
N ILE A 420 -28.49 13.15 -24.54
CA ILE A 420 -27.29 13.38 -25.34
C ILE A 420 -26.12 13.59 -24.36
N PRO A 421 -25.19 12.63 -24.23
CA PRO A 421 -24.00 12.81 -23.40
C PRO A 421 -23.07 13.88 -23.98
N ASP A 422 -22.33 14.55 -23.11
CA ASP A 422 -21.25 15.45 -23.53
C ASP A 422 -20.11 14.69 -24.23
N GLU A 423 -19.09 15.43 -24.67
CA GLU A 423 -17.92 14.86 -25.33
C GLU A 423 -17.23 13.77 -24.50
N LYS A 424 -17.25 13.91 -23.17
CA LYS A 424 -16.68 12.98 -22.18
C LYS A 424 -17.67 11.93 -21.68
N THR A 425 -18.76 11.69 -22.42
CA THR A 425 -19.82 10.74 -22.04
C THR A 425 -20.47 11.02 -20.68
N ARG A 426 -20.50 12.27 -20.25
CA ARG A 426 -21.21 12.70 -19.04
C ARG A 426 -22.54 13.31 -19.44
N TRP A 427 -23.59 13.02 -18.70
CA TRP A 427 -24.89 13.66 -18.87
C TRP A 427 -25.40 14.19 -17.53
N ARG A 428 -26.17 15.27 -17.59
CA ARG A 428 -26.84 15.80 -16.40
C ARG A 428 -28.23 15.18 -16.32
N THR A 429 -28.55 14.62 -15.17
CA THR A 429 -29.88 14.04 -14.92
C THR A 429 -30.92 15.09 -14.56
N ARG A 430 -30.54 16.37 -14.41
CA ARG A 430 -31.41 17.45 -13.90
C ARG A 430 -32.70 17.58 -14.71
N ASP A 431 -32.63 17.46 -16.03
CA ASP A 431 -33.74 17.73 -16.93
C ASP A 431 -34.59 16.48 -17.25
N PHE A 432 -34.22 15.33 -16.65
CA PHE A 432 -34.85 14.04 -16.91
C PHE A 432 -35.44 13.44 -15.64
N THR A 433 -36.55 12.72 -15.80
CA THR A 433 -37.07 11.79 -14.78
C THR A 433 -36.41 10.43 -14.95
N TYR A 434 -36.44 9.59 -13.91
CA TYR A 434 -36.03 8.19 -14.06
C TYR A 434 -37.01 7.44 -14.96
N THR A 435 -36.54 6.40 -15.65
CA THR A 435 -37.38 5.55 -16.51
C THR A 435 -38.57 4.99 -15.75
N GLN A 436 -38.33 4.45 -14.56
CA GLN A 436 -39.39 4.01 -13.66
C GLN A 436 -39.21 4.61 -12.28
N GLY A 437 -40.09 5.54 -11.91
CA GLY A 437 -40.12 6.16 -10.59
C GLY A 437 -40.56 5.19 -9.49
N ALA A 438 -39.81 5.13 -8.40
CA ALA A 438 -40.24 4.49 -7.16
C ALA A 438 -41.34 5.31 -6.48
N GLU A 439 -42.25 4.62 -5.82
CA GLU A 439 -43.16 5.23 -4.85
C GLU A 439 -42.78 4.64 -3.50
N ILE A 440 -42.30 5.49 -2.59
CA ILE A 440 -41.92 5.10 -1.24
C ILE A 440 -42.87 5.81 -0.28
N LYS A 441 -43.76 5.04 0.34
CA LYS A 441 -44.84 5.54 1.19
C LYS A 441 -44.38 5.66 2.64
N LYS A 442 -43.69 4.63 3.14
CA LYS A 442 -43.29 4.54 4.56
C LYS A 442 -41.78 4.60 4.69
N TRP A 443 -41.26 5.72 5.19
CA TRP A 443 -39.84 5.87 5.45
C TRP A 443 -39.59 6.81 6.63
N ALA A 444 -38.37 6.84 7.13
CA ALA A 444 -38.00 7.66 8.27
C ALA A 444 -36.68 8.41 8.07
N ILE A 445 -36.52 9.49 8.83
CA ILE A 445 -35.24 10.18 8.99
C ILE A 445 -34.79 10.00 10.44
N LEU A 446 -33.64 9.35 10.63
CA LEU A 446 -32.99 9.18 11.93
C LEU A 446 -31.92 10.26 12.10
N TYR A 447 -31.90 10.98 13.21
CA TYR A 447 -30.98 12.10 13.42
C TYR A 447 -30.79 12.42 14.91
N HIS A 448 -29.65 13.03 15.26
CA HIS A 448 -29.44 13.60 16.59
C HIS A 448 -30.35 14.80 16.85
N GLU A 449 -30.92 14.93 18.04
CA GLU A 449 -31.90 15.97 18.38
C GLU A 449 -31.45 17.39 18.03
N SER A 450 -30.17 17.72 18.21
CA SER A 450 -29.61 19.04 17.86
C SER A 450 -29.70 19.41 16.37
N ARG A 451 -30.02 18.47 15.48
CA ARG A 451 -30.10 18.66 14.02
C ARG A 451 -31.54 18.74 13.50
N LYS A 452 -32.52 18.94 14.39
CA LYS A 452 -33.95 18.98 14.04
C LYS A 452 -34.26 19.96 12.90
N ASP A 453 -33.77 21.20 12.99
CA ASP A 453 -34.08 22.23 11.99
C ASP A 453 -33.43 21.93 10.63
N LEU A 454 -32.20 21.42 10.64
CA LEU A 454 -31.48 20.96 9.46
C LEU A 454 -32.28 19.86 8.72
N VAL A 455 -32.79 18.88 9.48
CA VAL A 455 -33.59 17.77 8.95
C VAL A 455 -34.92 18.25 8.36
N LEU A 456 -35.60 19.17 9.04
CA LEU A 456 -36.87 19.73 8.57
C LEU A 456 -36.71 20.46 7.23
N ASN A 457 -35.68 21.30 7.11
CA ASN A 457 -35.38 22.02 5.87
C ASN A 457 -34.96 21.08 4.74
N PHE A 458 -34.11 20.09 5.04
CA PHE A 458 -33.63 19.15 4.04
C PHE A 458 -34.73 18.24 3.49
N LYS A 459 -35.63 17.77 4.36
CA LYS A 459 -36.77 16.93 4.00
C LYS A 459 -37.59 17.54 2.86
N GLY A 460 -37.99 18.80 2.99
CA GLY A 460 -38.83 19.46 1.97
C GLY A 460 -38.14 19.53 0.61
N ILE A 461 -36.87 19.92 0.60
CA ILE A 461 -36.07 20.02 -0.62
C ILE A 461 -35.79 18.64 -1.23
N LEU A 462 -35.61 17.60 -0.41
CA LEU A 462 -35.42 16.22 -0.88
C LEU A 462 -36.70 15.66 -1.52
N GLN A 463 -37.86 15.89 -0.91
CA GLN A 463 -39.15 15.46 -1.47
C GLN A 463 -39.46 16.17 -2.80
N GLU A 464 -39.21 17.47 -2.88
CA GLU A 464 -39.40 18.24 -4.11
C GLU A 464 -38.44 17.75 -5.21
N TYR A 465 -37.18 17.52 -4.88
CA TYR A 465 -36.22 16.95 -5.83
C TYR A 465 -36.63 15.52 -6.29
N ALA A 466 -37.13 14.68 -5.38
CA ALA A 466 -37.63 13.36 -5.74
C ALA A 466 -38.80 13.43 -6.73
N LYS A 467 -39.75 14.34 -6.48
CA LYS A 467 -40.89 14.60 -7.36
C LYS A 467 -40.44 15.04 -8.75
N GLN A 468 -39.47 15.95 -8.85
CA GLN A 468 -38.86 16.38 -10.12
C GLN A 468 -38.18 15.23 -10.88
N LYS A 469 -37.77 14.17 -10.18
CA LYS A 469 -37.18 12.95 -10.78
C LYS A 469 -38.19 11.85 -11.06
N GLY A 470 -39.48 12.09 -10.81
CA GLY A 470 -40.55 11.10 -10.98
C GLY A 470 -40.65 10.10 -9.82
N VAL A 471 -39.94 10.31 -8.71
CA VAL A 471 -40.02 9.49 -7.50
C VAL A 471 -41.01 10.11 -6.53
N LYS A 472 -41.99 9.33 -6.08
CA LYS A 472 -42.95 9.77 -5.07
C LYS A 472 -42.43 9.39 -3.68
N LEU A 473 -42.06 10.39 -2.89
CA LEU A 473 -41.71 10.19 -1.47
C LEU A 473 -42.86 10.65 -0.58
N GLY A 474 -43.40 9.73 0.20
CA GLY A 474 -44.32 10.01 1.29
C GLY A 474 -43.68 10.88 2.38
N ASN A 475 -44.46 11.22 3.39
CA ASN A 475 -43.96 12.04 4.49
C ASN A 475 -43.08 11.20 5.44
N PRO A 476 -41.78 11.50 5.62
CA PRO A 476 -40.94 10.73 6.51
C PRO A 476 -41.34 10.89 7.98
N GLN A 477 -41.24 9.80 8.73
CA GLN A 477 -41.29 9.82 10.18
C GLN A 477 -39.95 10.31 10.76
N PRO A 478 -39.93 11.40 11.56
CA PRO A 478 -38.72 11.84 12.23
C PRO A 478 -38.45 10.96 13.46
N LEU A 479 -37.26 10.34 13.51
CA LEU A 479 -36.78 9.56 14.65
C LEU A 479 -35.57 10.26 15.25
N LYS A 480 -35.70 10.67 16.52
CA LYS A 480 -34.67 11.43 17.22
C LYS A 480 -33.80 10.49 18.05
N LEU A 481 -32.50 10.74 18.01
CA LEU A 481 -31.52 10.19 18.94
C LEU A 481 -31.11 11.30 19.92
N SER A 482 -31.19 11.00 21.22
CA SER A 482 -30.66 11.89 22.26
C SER A 482 -29.14 11.77 22.35
N ASP A 483 -28.62 10.56 22.11
CA ASP A 483 -27.20 10.26 21.96
C ASP A 483 -27.00 9.28 20.80
N GLU A 484 -26.23 9.69 19.79
CA GLU A 484 -25.92 8.84 18.64
C GLU A 484 -25.13 7.58 19.03
N ASN A 485 -24.52 7.56 20.21
CA ASN A 485 -23.75 6.43 20.71
C ASN A 485 -24.63 5.38 21.43
N ASN A 486 -25.82 5.75 21.89
CA ASN A 486 -26.71 4.90 22.67
C ASN A 486 -27.36 3.79 21.82
N LEU A 487 -26.81 2.58 21.85
CA LEU A 487 -27.28 1.44 21.05
C LEU A 487 -28.73 1.03 21.33
N ASN A 488 -29.24 1.25 22.55
CA ASN A 488 -30.62 0.90 22.90
C ASN A 488 -31.63 1.79 22.18
N GLU A 489 -31.30 3.06 21.95
CA GLU A 489 -32.14 3.95 21.14
C GLU A 489 -32.17 3.52 19.68
N TRP A 490 -31.02 3.12 19.13
CA TRP A 490 -30.95 2.57 17.76
C TRP A 490 -31.79 1.31 17.64
N ASP A 491 -31.64 0.35 18.56
CA ASP A 491 -32.42 -0.89 18.62
C ASP A 491 -33.92 -0.63 18.64
N LYS A 492 -34.38 0.23 19.56
CA LYS A 492 -35.78 0.65 19.67
C LYS A 492 -36.31 1.24 18.37
N HIS A 493 -35.58 2.15 17.75
CA HIS A 493 -35.98 2.79 16.49
C HIS A 493 -36.02 1.81 15.33
N PHE A 494 -35.02 0.94 15.20
CA PHE A 494 -34.97 -0.05 14.12
C PHE A 494 -36.02 -1.16 14.28
N LYS A 495 -36.33 -1.56 15.52
CA LYS A 495 -37.45 -2.45 15.82
C LYS A 495 -38.78 -1.83 15.39
N PHE A 496 -39.04 -0.58 15.77
CA PHE A 496 -40.22 0.16 15.34
C PHE A 496 -40.30 0.29 13.80
N LEU A 497 -39.17 0.55 13.13
CA LEU A 497 -39.11 0.64 11.66
C LEU A 497 -39.46 -0.69 10.99
N ALA A 498 -38.97 -1.81 11.52
CA ALA A 498 -39.31 -3.14 11.02
C ALA A 498 -40.80 -3.45 11.21
N GLU A 499 -41.34 -3.19 12.41
CA GLU A 499 -42.74 -3.42 12.75
C GLU A 499 -43.70 -2.55 11.91
N SER A 500 -43.34 -1.30 11.66
CA SER A 500 -44.10 -0.38 10.80
C SER A 500 -43.98 -0.68 9.30
N LYS A 501 -43.14 -1.65 8.93
CA LYS A 501 -42.77 -2.02 7.55
C LYS A 501 -42.23 -0.81 6.77
N ALA A 502 -41.34 -0.05 7.40
CA ALA A 502 -40.65 1.04 6.75
C ALA A 502 -39.78 0.52 5.59
N GLU A 503 -39.92 1.16 4.43
CA GLU A 503 -39.22 0.81 3.20
C GLU A 503 -37.76 1.27 3.23
N PHE A 504 -37.46 2.38 3.91
CA PHE A 504 -36.09 2.80 4.20
C PHE A 504 -35.98 3.76 5.39
N VAL A 505 -34.76 3.89 5.90
CA VAL A 505 -34.36 4.94 6.85
C VAL A 505 -33.16 5.73 6.31
N LEU A 506 -33.27 7.06 6.36
CA LEU A 506 -32.17 7.99 6.09
C LEU A 506 -31.60 8.47 7.42
N PHE A 507 -30.35 8.14 7.70
CA PHE A 507 -29.61 8.66 8.85
C PHE A 507 -28.83 9.91 8.45
N ILE A 508 -29.06 11.02 9.17
CA ILE A 508 -28.32 12.27 9.04
C ILE A 508 -27.41 12.43 10.27
N GLY A 509 -26.19 11.93 10.13
CA GLY A 509 -25.19 11.86 11.19
C GLY A 509 -23.95 12.69 10.87
N SER A 510 -23.05 12.83 11.84
CA SER A 510 -21.75 13.43 11.59
C SER A 510 -20.90 12.53 10.68
N LYS A 511 -20.04 13.14 9.86
CA LYS A 511 -19.02 12.46 9.05
C LYS A 511 -17.89 11.80 9.87
N LYS A 512 -18.13 11.33 11.09
CA LYS A 512 -17.10 10.57 11.84
C LYS A 512 -16.87 9.25 11.13
N ASP A 513 -16.00 9.31 10.12
CA ASP A 513 -15.42 8.18 9.45
C ASP A 513 -14.55 7.49 10.49
N GLY A 514 -14.94 6.30 10.95
CA GLY A 514 -14.10 5.44 11.78
C GLY A 514 -12.86 4.90 11.04
N THR A 515 -12.38 5.63 10.03
CA THR A 515 -11.15 5.35 9.27
C THR A 515 -9.98 6.19 9.77
N SER A 516 -10.20 7.20 10.62
CA SER A 516 -9.09 7.77 11.40
C SER A 516 -8.81 6.83 12.58
N SER A 517 -7.77 6.01 12.47
CA SER A 517 -7.19 5.15 13.51
C SER A 517 -6.76 5.87 14.81
N LEU A 518 -7.12 7.15 14.96
CA LEU A 518 -6.66 8.05 16.03
C LEU A 518 -7.79 8.57 16.94
N SER A 519 -9.06 8.30 16.62
CA SER A 519 -10.15 8.53 17.56
C SER A 519 -11.01 7.28 17.65
N GLU A 520 -11.41 6.89 18.86
CA GLU A 520 -12.45 5.89 19.14
C GLU A 520 -13.84 6.39 18.68
N GLY A 521 -13.90 7.03 17.51
CA GLY A 521 -15.12 7.45 16.86
C GLY A 521 -15.82 6.24 16.27
N ILE A 522 -17.00 5.94 16.79
CA ILE A 522 -17.90 4.93 16.24
C ILE A 522 -18.10 5.20 14.74
N ASN A 523 -17.81 4.19 13.92
CA ASN A 523 -18.16 4.21 12.50
C ASN A 523 -19.68 4.03 12.37
N TYR A 524 -20.43 5.13 12.27
CA TYR A 524 -21.88 5.08 12.12
C TYR A 524 -22.33 4.33 10.85
N HIS A 525 -21.48 4.26 9.81
CA HIS A 525 -21.78 3.45 8.63
C HIS A 525 -21.79 1.95 8.96
N HIS A 526 -20.79 1.44 9.69
CA HIS A 526 -20.76 0.04 10.14
C HIS A 526 -21.94 -0.26 11.07
N ARG A 527 -22.27 0.67 11.98
CA ARG A 527 -23.44 0.55 12.86
C ARG A 527 -24.74 0.44 12.07
N LEU A 528 -24.97 1.33 11.10
CA LEU A 528 -26.13 1.23 10.21
C LEU A 528 -26.18 -0.11 9.48
N LYS A 529 -25.04 -0.64 9.04
CA LYS A 529 -24.97 -1.95 8.38
C LYS A 529 -25.27 -3.12 9.29
N LEU A 530 -24.90 -3.03 10.57
CA LEU A 530 -25.33 -3.99 11.59
C LEU A 530 -26.86 -3.98 11.73
N PHE A 531 -27.47 -2.81 11.94
CA PHE A 531 -28.92 -2.69 12.11
C PHE A 531 -29.71 -3.03 10.84
N GLU A 532 -29.18 -2.71 9.64
CA GLU A 532 -29.73 -3.16 8.35
C GLU A 532 -29.77 -4.70 8.29
N SER A 533 -28.71 -5.37 8.75
CA SER A 533 -28.66 -6.84 8.78
C SER A 533 -29.63 -7.45 9.80
N LEU A 534 -29.73 -6.86 10.99
CA LEU A 534 -30.58 -7.37 12.08
C LEU A 534 -32.08 -7.20 11.78
N TYR A 535 -32.49 -6.02 11.30
CA TYR A 535 -33.91 -5.66 11.16
C TYR A 535 -34.42 -5.70 9.72
N LYS A 536 -33.53 -5.94 8.75
CA LYS A 536 -33.83 -5.96 7.30
C LYS A 536 -34.47 -4.66 6.80
N VAL A 537 -34.21 -3.54 7.48
CA VAL A 537 -34.63 -2.20 7.06
C VAL A 537 -33.50 -1.55 6.27
N LEU A 538 -33.81 -1.12 5.06
CA LEU A 538 -32.85 -0.50 4.15
C LEU A 538 -32.32 0.82 4.71
N THR A 539 -31.00 1.00 4.78
CA THR A 539 -30.40 2.23 5.33
C THR A 539 -29.76 3.12 4.27
N GLN A 540 -29.60 4.40 4.62
CA GLN A 540 -28.75 5.37 3.95
C GLN A 540 -28.11 6.29 4.97
N HIS A 541 -26.79 6.46 4.93
CA HIS A 541 -26.11 7.51 5.68
C HIS A 541 -25.88 8.72 4.77
N VAL A 542 -26.13 9.92 5.30
CA VAL A 542 -25.67 11.19 4.74
C VAL A 542 -25.06 12.03 5.85
N ALA A 543 -23.87 12.56 5.60
CA ALA A 543 -23.19 13.44 6.54
C ALA A 543 -23.93 14.78 6.68
N SER A 544 -24.08 15.27 7.91
CA SER A 544 -24.75 16.53 8.21
C SER A 544 -24.14 17.72 7.47
N GLU A 545 -22.82 17.76 7.30
CA GLU A 545 -22.10 18.81 6.57
C GLU A 545 -22.46 18.79 5.07
N THR A 546 -22.80 17.62 4.54
CA THR A 546 -23.24 17.49 3.14
C THR A 546 -24.69 17.96 2.97
N VAL A 547 -25.54 17.72 3.97
CA VAL A 547 -26.90 18.28 4.03
C VAL A 547 -26.85 19.80 4.12
N ASP A 548 -26.05 20.33 5.04
CA ASP A 548 -25.88 21.78 5.22
C ASP A 548 -25.32 22.46 3.96
N ALA A 549 -24.28 21.87 3.34
CA ALA A 549 -23.77 22.36 2.06
C ALA A 549 -24.82 22.33 0.93
N CYS A 550 -25.79 21.42 0.98
CA CYS A 550 -26.91 21.37 0.04
C CYS A 550 -27.91 22.49 0.26
N LEU A 551 -28.28 22.76 1.50
CA LEU A 551 -29.17 23.87 1.85
C LEU A 551 -28.58 25.22 1.42
N ASN A 552 -27.25 25.32 1.46
CA ASN A 552 -26.50 26.51 1.04
C ASN A 552 -26.11 26.51 -0.46
N GLY A 553 -26.62 25.59 -1.28
CA GLY A 553 -26.39 25.55 -2.73
C GLY A 553 -24.97 25.17 -3.19
N LYS A 554 -24.12 24.66 -2.28
CA LYS A 554 -22.70 24.35 -2.55
C LYS A 554 -22.44 22.92 -3.01
N ARG A 555 -23.32 21.96 -2.66
CA ARG A 555 -23.23 20.53 -3.04
C ARG A 555 -24.62 19.95 -3.22
N ASP A 556 -24.79 18.98 -4.12
CA ASP A 556 -26.10 18.35 -4.33
C ASP A 556 -26.05 16.82 -4.07
N PRO A 557 -26.28 16.37 -2.82
CA PRO A 557 -26.37 14.94 -2.51
C PRO A 557 -27.68 14.30 -2.97
N ARG A 558 -28.70 15.10 -3.31
CA ARG A 558 -30.07 14.63 -3.55
C ARG A 558 -30.13 13.69 -4.75
N GLY A 559 -29.40 14.01 -5.81
CA GLY A 559 -29.25 13.15 -6.99
C GLY A 559 -28.80 11.73 -6.65
N ASN A 560 -27.70 11.61 -5.90
CA ASN A 560 -27.15 10.32 -5.49
C ASN A 560 -28.06 9.57 -4.52
N ILE A 561 -28.68 10.28 -3.56
CA ILE A 561 -29.63 9.68 -2.62
C ILE A 561 -30.81 9.09 -3.38
N ILE A 562 -31.49 9.87 -4.22
CA ILE A 562 -32.68 9.41 -4.94
C ILE A 562 -32.33 8.34 -5.98
N MET A 563 -31.21 8.47 -6.70
CA MET A 563 -30.76 7.45 -7.67
C MET A 563 -30.56 6.09 -6.99
N MET A 564 -29.87 6.05 -5.85
CA MET A 564 -29.69 4.81 -5.10
C MET A 564 -31.01 4.24 -4.58
N LYS A 565 -31.99 5.07 -4.21
CA LYS A 565 -33.28 4.58 -3.72
C LYS A 565 -34.23 4.16 -4.82
N ASN A 566 -34.11 4.71 -6.02
CA ASN A 566 -34.86 4.23 -7.16
C ASN A 566 -34.35 2.86 -7.64
N GLY A 567 -33.04 2.61 -7.59
CA GLY A 567 -32.46 1.32 -8.00
C GLY A 567 -32.60 0.18 -6.97
N LYS A 568 -32.72 0.48 -5.67
CA LYS A 568 -32.85 -0.52 -4.59
C LYS A 568 -34.14 -1.39 -4.64
N PRO A 569 -35.31 -0.89 -5.09
CA PRO A 569 -36.47 -1.74 -5.42
C PRO A 569 -36.38 -2.40 -6.81
N LEU A 570 -35.17 -2.57 -7.39
CA LEU A 570 -34.93 -3.13 -8.73
C LEU A 570 -35.65 -2.37 -9.87
N LYS A 571 -35.88 -1.06 -9.71
CA LYS A 571 -36.45 -0.25 -10.78
C LYS A 571 -35.36 0.39 -11.64
N ASP A 572 -35.59 0.39 -12.95
CA ASP A 572 -34.66 0.98 -13.91
C ASP A 572 -34.57 2.49 -13.72
N THR A 573 -33.35 2.96 -13.45
CA THR A 573 -33.03 4.39 -13.31
C THR A 573 -32.82 5.03 -14.68
N ALA A 574 -32.14 4.33 -15.59
CA ALA A 574 -31.97 4.68 -16.99
C ALA A 574 -31.93 3.39 -17.80
N THR A 575 -32.39 3.44 -19.05
CA THR A 575 -32.34 2.29 -19.96
C THR A 575 -31.21 2.52 -20.95
N LEU A 576 -30.33 1.53 -21.07
CA LEU A 576 -29.31 1.47 -22.11
C LEU A 576 -29.86 0.59 -23.22
N GLU A 577 -30.18 1.19 -24.37
CA GLU A 577 -30.34 0.41 -25.58
C GLU A 577 -28.95 0.06 -26.10
N THR A 578 -28.44 -1.09 -25.66
CA THR A 578 -27.35 -1.74 -26.36
C THR A 578 -27.99 -2.63 -27.43
N LYS A 579 -27.77 -2.31 -28.71
CA LYS A 579 -27.85 -3.36 -29.73
C LYS A 579 -26.71 -4.33 -29.44
N ILE A 580 -26.96 -5.27 -28.54
CA ILE A 580 -26.11 -6.43 -28.33
C ILE A 580 -26.22 -7.20 -29.64
N TRP A 581 -25.08 -7.28 -30.33
CA TRP A 581 -24.95 -8.07 -31.54
C TRP A 581 -25.25 -9.53 -31.20
N SER A 582 -26.16 -10.12 -31.96
CA SER A 582 -26.23 -11.56 -32.20
C SER A 582 -25.06 -12.00 -33.09
#